data_AF-A0A8S0X5A5-F1
#
_entry.id   AF-A0A8S0X5A5-F1
#
_cell.length_a   1.000
_cell.length_b   1.000
_cell.length_c   1.000
_cell.angle_alpha   90.00
_cell.angle_beta   90.00
_cell.angle_gamma   90.00
#
_symmetry.space_group_name_H-M   'P 1'
#
loop_
_entity.id
_entity.type
_entity.pdbx_description
1 polymer ?
#
loop_
_entity_poly.entity_id
_entity_poly.type
_entity_poly.pdbx_seq_one_letter_code
_entity_poly.pdbx_strand_id
1 'polypeptide(L)'
;MVVVLALFIFTDQGSGDGHGGEVGDYFEAELVGERKETFGVLPTCEELTCAEFDYFTRFPDAHRDLHHTFHCPDAHRYCLLITRAKMMLTRAVGLGPALRKVAFTPNLTRNQVMLRNIVGRRSIQVQSLPPSANLEILNKQRLNRPSSPHFTIYQPQLTWLGSIANRVTGAGLSVLLYSFSIAYLIAPGTFDSAHVVEVIAGLPESVKHAGKAILAAPFAFHSLNGLRHLGWDLVKFITVKGAYVSGYIVLGATAVSTVALTLWK
;
A
#
# COMPACT_ATOMS: atom_id res chain seq x y z
N MET A 1 20.29 4.87 -26.05
CA MET A 1 21.48 5.40 -25.34
C MET A 1 21.77 4.70 -24.01
N VAL A 2 20.84 4.54 -23.05
CA VAL A 2 21.08 3.70 -21.85
C VAL A 2 21.34 2.24 -22.22
N VAL A 3 20.58 1.69 -23.18
CA VAL A 3 20.83 0.36 -23.76
C VAL A 3 22.16 0.32 -24.50
N VAL A 4 22.64 1.44 -25.06
CA VAL A 4 23.92 1.51 -25.79
C VAL A 4 25.10 1.61 -24.83
N LEU A 5 24.97 2.30 -23.69
CA LEU A 5 25.99 2.36 -22.64
C LEU A 5 26.05 1.04 -21.85
N ALA A 6 24.89 0.42 -21.57
CA ALA A 6 24.82 -0.93 -21.01
C ALA A 6 25.41 -1.94 -22.00
N LEU A 7 25.05 -1.89 -23.29
CA LEU A 7 25.69 -2.71 -24.31
C LEU A 7 27.19 -2.43 -24.35
N PHE A 8 27.68 -1.19 -24.40
CA PHE A 8 29.12 -0.90 -24.37
C PHE A 8 29.83 -1.47 -23.13
N ILE A 9 29.20 -1.42 -21.94
CA ILE A 9 29.75 -2.02 -20.71
C ILE A 9 29.73 -3.57 -20.75
N PHE A 10 28.80 -4.18 -21.50
CA PHE A 10 28.64 -5.64 -21.59
C PHE A 10 29.16 -6.28 -22.89
N THR A 11 29.49 -5.51 -23.94
CA THR A 11 29.87 -6.00 -25.28
C THR A 11 31.30 -5.64 -25.67
N ASP A 12 32.01 -4.80 -24.92
CA ASP A 12 33.41 -4.51 -25.22
C ASP A 12 34.33 -5.60 -24.66
N GLN A 13 34.23 -6.79 -25.23
CA GLN A 13 35.33 -7.74 -25.33
C GLN A 13 35.46 -8.12 -26.81
N GLY A 14 36.56 -7.68 -27.41
CA GLY A 14 36.88 -7.94 -28.80
C GLY A 14 36.82 -9.43 -29.14
N SER A 15 35.95 -9.77 -30.06
CA SER A 15 36.09 -10.94 -30.91
C SER A 15 35.57 -10.54 -32.28
N GLY A 16 36.48 -10.29 -33.21
CA GLY A 16 36.13 -10.15 -34.61
C GLY A 16 35.68 -11.51 -35.11
N ASP A 17 34.38 -11.67 -35.30
CA ASP A 17 33.82 -12.66 -36.20
C ASP A 17 32.49 -12.13 -36.71
N GLY A 18 32.48 -11.77 -38.00
CA GLY A 18 31.25 -11.39 -38.69
C GLY A 18 30.44 -12.64 -39.00
N HIS A 19 29.21 -12.71 -38.50
CA HIS A 19 28.12 -13.43 -39.15
C HIS A 19 26.80 -12.73 -38.84
N GLY A 20 26.08 -12.37 -39.91
CA GLY A 20 24.81 -11.67 -39.87
C GLY A 20 23.63 -12.58 -39.55
N GLY A 21 22.62 -11.95 -38.94
CA GLY A 21 21.17 -12.16 -39.07
C GLY A 21 20.61 -13.56 -39.31
N GLU A 22 19.78 -14.03 -38.38
CA GLU A 22 18.30 -14.03 -38.49
C GLU A 22 17.71 -14.70 -37.25
N VAL A 23 16.84 -14.02 -36.50
CA VAL A 23 15.96 -14.66 -35.51
C VAL A 23 14.57 -14.04 -35.68
N GLY A 24 13.78 -14.66 -36.54
CA GLY A 24 12.34 -14.45 -36.69
C GLY A 24 11.59 -15.69 -36.24
N ASP A 25 10.46 -15.47 -35.56
CA ASP A 25 9.47 -16.43 -35.06
C ASP A 25 10.00 -17.32 -33.90
N TYR A 26 9.29 -17.55 -32.79
CA TYR A 26 7.90 -17.96 -32.61
C TYR A 26 7.44 -17.60 -31.19
N PHE A 27 6.21 -17.07 -31.01
CA PHE A 27 5.28 -17.55 -29.98
C PHE A 27 3.87 -16.97 -30.18
N GLU A 28 3.10 -17.59 -31.07
CA GLU A 28 1.65 -17.67 -30.92
C GLU A 28 1.34 -18.85 -30.00
N ALA A 29 0.55 -18.60 -28.96
CA ALA A 29 -0.20 -19.64 -28.27
C ALA A 29 -1.52 -19.04 -27.77
N GLU A 30 -2.53 -19.28 -28.59
CA GLU A 30 -3.94 -19.18 -28.28
C GLU A 30 -4.32 -20.23 -27.23
N LEU A 31 -5.01 -19.81 -26.16
CA LEU A 31 -5.91 -20.69 -25.42
C LEU A 31 -7.20 -19.95 -25.03
N VAL A 32 -8.26 -20.44 -25.64
CA VAL A 32 -9.68 -20.13 -25.47
C VAL A 32 -10.20 -20.68 -24.14
N GLY A 33 -11.03 -19.87 -23.47
CA GLY A 33 -12.23 -20.30 -22.74
C GLY A 33 -12.09 -20.78 -21.30
N GLU A 34 -12.66 -20.04 -20.35
CA GLU A 34 -13.87 -20.49 -19.62
C GLU A 34 -14.46 -19.41 -18.70
N ARG A 35 -15.75 -19.61 -18.37
CA ARG A 35 -16.74 -18.67 -17.82
C ARG A 35 -16.61 -18.40 -16.32
N LYS A 36 -16.99 -17.16 -15.98
CA LYS A 36 -17.75 -16.68 -14.78
C LYS A 36 -17.60 -17.49 -13.49
N GLU A 37 -17.07 -16.85 -12.44
CA GLU A 37 -17.75 -16.72 -11.13
C GLU A 37 -17.30 -15.45 -10.40
N THR A 38 -18.28 -14.60 -10.07
CA THR A 38 -18.17 -13.50 -9.11
C THR A 38 -18.46 -14.05 -7.72
N PHE A 39 -17.51 -13.99 -6.79
CA PHE A 39 -17.82 -14.16 -5.37
C PHE A 39 -16.96 -13.23 -4.51
N GLY A 40 -17.63 -12.21 -3.95
CA GLY A 40 -17.09 -11.41 -2.87
C GLY A 40 -17.05 -12.25 -1.60
N VAL A 41 -15.90 -12.26 -0.93
CA VAL A 41 -15.75 -12.94 0.36
C VAL A 41 -16.33 -12.03 1.44
N LEU A 42 -17.48 -12.43 2.00
CA LEU A 42 -18.00 -11.91 3.28
C LEU A 42 -17.36 -12.71 4.43
N PRO A 43 -17.07 -12.08 5.58
CA PRO A 43 -16.44 -12.75 6.71
C PRO A 43 -17.36 -13.79 7.35
N THR A 44 -16.77 -14.89 7.81
CA THR A 44 -17.42 -16.00 8.53
C THR A 44 -17.79 -15.60 9.97
N CYS A 45 -18.88 -16.19 10.49
CA CYS A 45 -19.52 -15.89 11.79
C CYS A 45 -18.67 -16.03 13.08
N GLU A 46 -17.37 -16.26 12.97
CA GLU A 46 -16.48 -16.50 14.12
C GLU A 46 -16.01 -15.20 14.80
N GLU A 47 -16.18 -14.03 14.15
CA GLU A 47 -15.64 -12.75 14.63
C GLU A 47 -16.67 -11.77 15.23
N LEU A 48 -17.95 -12.14 15.34
CA LEU A 48 -18.97 -11.26 15.92
C LEU A 48 -18.97 -11.30 17.45
N THR A 49 -18.37 -10.29 18.06
CA THR A 49 -18.46 -10.08 19.51
C THR A 49 -19.87 -9.59 19.89
N CYS A 50 -20.37 -9.97 21.07
CA CYS A 50 -21.73 -9.64 21.54
C CYS A 50 -22.07 -8.13 21.58
N ALA A 51 -21.07 -7.24 21.44
CA ALA A 51 -21.27 -5.79 21.40
C ALA A 51 -21.88 -5.30 20.07
N GLU A 52 -21.65 -5.99 18.94
CA GLU A 52 -22.23 -5.62 17.64
C GLU A 52 -23.71 -6.02 17.52
N PHE A 53 -24.13 -7.06 18.23
CA PHE A 53 -25.52 -7.51 18.23
C PHE A 53 -26.46 -6.50 18.91
N ASP A 54 -25.98 -5.81 19.95
CA ASP A 54 -26.76 -4.82 20.71
C ASP A 54 -26.91 -3.47 19.95
N TYR A 55 -26.07 -3.23 18.94
CA TYR A 55 -26.24 -2.11 18.02
C TYR A 55 -27.36 -2.38 16.99
N PHE A 56 -27.50 -3.63 16.54
CA PHE A 56 -28.49 -4.05 15.55
C PHE A 56 -29.93 -4.02 16.06
N THR A 57 -30.14 -4.27 17.36
CA THR A 57 -31.47 -4.23 17.99
C THR A 57 -32.00 -2.82 18.21
N ARG A 58 -31.15 -1.79 18.08
CA ARG A 58 -31.48 -0.38 18.38
C ARG A 58 -31.97 0.43 17.17
N PHE A 59 -31.84 -0.09 15.95
CA PHE A 59 -32.25 0.60 14.70
C PHE A 59 -33.08 -0.31 13.77
N PRO A 60 -34.41 -0.40 13.96
CA PRO A 60 -35.25 -1.37 13.24
C PRO A 60 -35.55 -1.02 11.76
N ASP A 61 -35.22 0.19 11.28
CA ASP A 61 -35.68 0.67 9.96
C ASP A 61 -34.71 0.41 8.78
N ALA A 62 -33.56 -0.23 9.00
CA ALA A 62 -32.58 -0.52 7.94
C ALA A 62 -32.73 -1.92 7.31
N HIS A 63 -33.89 -2.57 7.46
CA HIS A 63 -33.95 -4.05 7.49
C HIS A 63 -34.79 -4.75 6.41
N ARG A 64 -35.10 -4.12 5.26
CA ARG A 64 -35.92 -4.81 4.24
C ARG A 64 -35.16 -5.73 3.28
N ASP A 65 -33.84 -5.62 3.16
CA ASP A 65 -33.08 -6.37 2.13
C ASP A 65 -32.11 -7.44 2.66
N LEU A 66 -32.14 -7.77 3.96
CA LEU A 66 -31.18 -8.70 4.59
C LEU A 66 -31.78 -9.99 5.17
N HIS A 67 -33.03 -10.30 4.82
CA HIS A 67 -33.75 -11.44 5.40
C HIS A 67 -33.30 -12.84 4.92
N HIS A 68 -32.32 -12.96 4.01
CA HIS A 68 -32.03 -14.24 3.36
C HIS A 68 -30.69 -14.93 3.70
N THR A 69 -29.85 -14.44 4.63
CA THR A 69 -28.49 -15.02 4.78
C THR A 69 -27.97 -15.29 6.18
N PHE A 70 -28.76 -15.15 7.25
CA PHE A 70 -28.28 -15.53 8.59
C PHE A 70 -29.13 -16.64 9.21
N HIS A 71 -28.68 -17.88 9.01
CA HIS A 71 -29.13 -19.04 9.78
C HIS A 71 -28.02 -19.40 10.77
N CYS A 72 -28.11 -18.90 12.01
CA CYS A 72 -27.18 -19.24 13.09
C CYS A 72 -27.96 -19.88 14.25
N PRO A 73 -28.08 -21.22 14.31
CA PRO A 73 -28.99 -21.90 15.24
C PRO A 73 -28.56 -21.83 16.72
N ASP A 74 -27.31 -21.45 17.02
CA ASP A 74 -26.73 -21.66 18.36
C ASP A 74 -26.25 -20.39 19.10
N ALA A 75 -26.35 -19.20 18.50
CA ALA A 75 -25.96 -17.94 19.16
C ALA A 75 -26.81 -17.64 20.42
N HIS A 76 -28.07 -18.09 20.44
CA HIS A 76 -28.99 -17.85 21.54
C HIS A 76 -28.64 -18.63 22.83
N ARG A 77 -27.98 -19.80 22.72
CA ARG A 77 -27.60 -20.63 23.87
C ARG A 77 -26.37 -20.09 24.60
N TYR A 78 -25.39 -19.57 23.87
CA TYR A 78 -24.17 -19.00 24.45
C TYR A 78 -24.44 -17.68 25.18
N CYS A 79 -25.32 -16.82 24.66
CA CYS A 79 -25.68 -15.56 25.30
C CYS A 79 -26.44 -15.76 26.64
N LEU A 80 -27.31 -16.79 26.70
CA LEU A 80 -28.10 -17.14 27.89
C LEU A 80 -27.24 -17.71 29.04
N LEU A 81 -26.16 -18.43 28.71
CA LEU A 81 -25.22 -18.99 29.68
C LEU A 81 -24.39 -17.89 30.36
N ILE A 82 -23.98 -16.86 29.62
CA ILE A 82 -23.20 -15.73 30.17
C ILE A 82 -24.07 -14.85 31.09
N THR A 83 -25.35 -14.65 30.76
CA THR A 83 -26.29 -13.91 31.64
C THR A 83 -26.60 -14.67 32.93
N ARG A 84 -26.69 -16.01 32.88
CA ARG A 84 -26.86 -16.85 34.08
C ARG A 84 -25.62 -16.86 34.98
N ALA A 85 -24.41 -16.88 34.40
CA ALA A 85 -23.17 -16.80 35.18
C ALA A 85 -23.03 -15.44 35.92
N LYS A 86 -23.39 -14.32 35.27
CA LYS A 86 -23.43 -12.99 35.92
C LYS A 86 -24.46 -12.89 37.04
N MET A 87 -25.62 -13.55 36.92
CA MET A 87 -26.64 -13.58 37.97
C MET A 87 -26.26 -14.44 39.19
N MET A 88 -25.42 -15.46 39.02
CA MET A 88 -24.94 -16.26 40.16
C MET A 88 -23.75 -15.60 40.88
N LEU A 89 -22.91 -14.82 40.18
CA LEU A 89 -21.78 -14.13 40.79
C LEU A 89 -22.21 -12.97 41.72
N THR A 90 -23.36 -12.33 41.44
CA THR A 90 -23.92 -11.29 42.31
C THR A 90 -24.61 -11.83 43.57
N ARG A 91 -24.76 -13.16 43.71
CA ARG A 91 -25.24 -13.81 44.93
C ARG A 91 -24.13 -14.26 45.88
N ALA A 92 -22.88 -14.30 45.43
CA ALA A 92 -21.72 -14.72 46.25
C ALA A 92 -21.11 -13.60 47.11
N VAL A 93 -21.48 -12.35 46.85
CA VAL A 93 -21.05 -11.19 47.66
C VAL A 93 -22.26 -10.74 48.47
N GLY A 94 -22.34 -11.17 49.73
CA GLY A 94 -23.48 -11.00 50.64
C GLY A 94 -23.82 -9.54 51.02
N LEU A 95 -24.03 -8.67 50.04
CA LEU A 95 -24.63 -7.35 50.20
C LEU A 95 -26.14 -7.49 50.00
N GLY A 96 -26.79 -7.93 51.08
CA GLY A 96 -28.24 -8.05 51.18
C GLY A 96 -29.01 -6.72 51.00
N PRO A 97 -30.35 -6.75 51.11
CA PRO A 97 -31.28 -5.73 50.62
C PRO A 97 -31.34 -4.43 51.44
N ALA A 98 -30.28 -4.07 52.17
CA ALA A 98 -30.24 -2.91 53.06
C ALA A 98 -30.09 -1.56 52.32
N LEU A 99 -29.68 -1.55 51.06
CA LEU A 99 -29.60 -0.30 50.26
C LEU A 99 -30.90 0.03 49.50
N ARG A 100 -31.94 -0.80 49.57
CA ARG A 100 -33.20 -0.55 48.84
C ARG A 100 -34.14 0.44 49.55
N LYS A 101 -33.79 0.95 50.73
CA LYS A 101 -34.64 1.93 51.47
C LYS A 101 -34.25 3.40 51.32
N VAL A 102 -33.19 3.74 50.59
CA VAL A 102 -32.76 5.16 50.44
C VAL A 102 -33.09 5.75 49.05
N ALA A 103 -33.64 4.96 48.13
CA ALA A 103 -33.89 5.40 46.75
C ALA A 103 -35.27 6.06 46.48
N PHE A 104 -36.07 6.36 47.51
CA PHE A 104 -37.41 6.94 47.34
C PHE A 104 -37.69 8.17 48.23
N THR A 105 -36.80 9.16 48.21
CA THR A 105 -37.15 10.54 48.60
C THR A 105 -37.21 11.44 47.36
N PRO A 106 -38.39 11.72 46.78
CA PRO A 106 -38.52 12.45 45.53
C PRO A 106 -38.91 13.92 45.76
N ASN A 107 -38.16 14.68 46.55
CA ASN A 107 -38.50 16.11 46.77
C ASN A 107 -37.38 17.11 46.45
N LEU A 108 -36.15 16.67 46.15
CA LEU A 108 -35.06 17.57 45.75
C LEU A 108 -34.66 17.45 44.26
N THR A 109 -35.22 16.49 43.53
CA THR A 109 -34.86 16.23 42.12
C THR A 109 -35.80 16.86 41.09
N ARG A 110 -36.94 17.44 41.54
CA ARG A 110 -37.93 18.06 40.63
C ARG A 110 -37.43 19.33 39.94
N ASN A 111 -36.43 20.03 40.53
CA ASN A 111 -35.86 21.26 39.97
C ASN A 111 -34.52 21.07 39.23
N GLN A 112 -33.94 19.86 39.25
CA GLN A 112 -32.66 19.61 38.56
C GLN A 112 -32.80 19.61 37.03
N VAL A 113 -33.96 19.24 36.49
CA VAL A 113 -34.22 19.25 35.03
C VAL A 113 -34.32 20.69 34.50
N MET A 114 -34.83 21.63 35.30
CA MET A 114 -34.86 23.07 34.99
C MET A 114 -33.45 23.70 35.05
N LEU A 115 -32.66 23.36 36.06
CA LEU A 115 -31.26 23.82 36.18
C LEU A 115 -30.36 23.29 35.06
N ARG A 116 -30.61 22.08 34.55
CA ARG A 116 -29.86 21.50 33.43
C ARG A 116 -30.09 22.27 32.11
N ASN A 117 -31.25 22.92 31.96
CA ASN A 117 -31.55 23.75 30.79
C ASN A 117 -30.97 25.17 30.88
N ILE A 118 -30.68 25.66 32.09
CA ILE A 118 -30.13 27.01 32.34
C ILE A 118 -28.61 27.05 32.10
N VAL A 119 -27.90 25.96 32.40
CA VAL A 119 -26.41 25.91 32.32
C VAL A 119 -25.89 25.59 30.89
N GLY A 120 -26.76 25.23 29.94
CA GLY A 120 -26.33 24.58 28.70
C GLY A 120 -26.61 25.30 27.38
N ARG A 121 -27.40 26.38 27.33
CA ARG A 121 -27.61 27.09 26.06
C ARG A 121 -26.39 27.95 25.78
N ARG A 122 -25.35 27.36 25.17
CA ARG A 122 -24.36 28.14 24.43
C ARG A 122 -25.14 29.08 23.52
N SER A 123 -25.08 30.38 23.79
CA SER A 123 -25.59 31.41 22.89
C SER A 123 -24.67 31.45 21.68
N ILE A 124 -24.81 30.48 20.79
CA ILE A 124 -24.13 30.47 19.50
C ILE A 124 -24.82 31.54 18.67
N GLN A 125 -24.30 32.76 18.74
CA GLN A 125 -24.72 33.85 17.87
C GLN A 125 -24.27 33.49 16.45
N VAL A 126 -25.22 33.09 15.61
CA VAL A 126 -24.98 32.83 14.19
C VAL A 126 -25.02 34.17 13.48
N GLN A 127 -23.84 34.73 13.18
CA GLN A 127 -23.74 35.93 12.36
C GLN A 127 -23.69 35.54 10.88
N SER A 128 -24.51 36.19 10.04
CA SER A 128 -24.38 36.07 8.60
C SER A 128 -23.16 36.87 8.15
N LEU A 129 -22.14 36.16 7.66
CA LEU A 129 -20.94 36.79 7.11
C LEU A 129 -21.08 36.97 5.59
N PRO A 130 -20.51 38.04 5.01
CA PRO A 130 -20.38 38.16 3.57
C PRO A 130 -19.49 37.02 3.02
N PRO A 131 -19.69 36.58 1.77
CA PRO A 131 -18.97 35.43 1.21
C PRO A 131 -17.44 35.54 1.30
N SER A 132 -16.87 36.74 1.16
CA SER A 132 -15.43 36.99 1.25
C SER A 132 -14.85 36.72 2.65
N ALA A 133 -15.53 37.17 3.70
CA ALA A 133 -15.10 36.95 5.09
C ALA A 133 -15.18 35.46 5.48
N ASN A 134 -16.17 34.74 4.95
CA ASN A 134 -16.26 33.29 5.13
C ASN A 134 -15.05 32.58 4.51
N LEU A 135 -14.67 32.93 3.27
CA LEU A 135 -13.50 32.34 2.60
C LEU A 135 -12.20 32.61 3.35
N GLU A 136 -12.03 33.80 3.92
CA GLU A 136 -10.85 34.14 4.72
C GLU A 136 -10.74 33.25 5.97
N ILE A 137 -11.84 33.05 6.69
CA ILE A 137 -11.90 32.19 7.87
C ILE A 137 -11.60 30.74 7.49
N LEU A 138 -12.20 30.24 6.42
CA LEU A 138 -11.95 28.87 5.95
C LEU A 138 -10.49 28.68 5.55
N ASN A 139 -9.86 29.65 4.89
CA ASN A 139 -8.45 29.59 4.54
C ASN A 139 -7.57 29.60 5.80
N LYS A 140 -7.83 30.48 6.76
CA LYS A 140 -7.13 30.50 8.06
C LYS A 140 -7.26 29.17 8.80
N GLN A 141 -8.44 28.57 8.78
CA GLN A 141 -8.68 27.26 9.39
C GLN A 141 -7.95 26.13 8.65
N ARG A 142 -7.89 26.15 7.31
CA ARG A 142 -7.17 25.14 6.51
C ARG A 142 -5.68 25.10 6.82
N LEU A 143 -5.06 26.25 7.07
CA LEU A 143 -3.64 26.34 7.46
C LEU A 143 -3.34 25.67 8.81
N ASN A 144 -4.33 25.64 9.72
CA ASN A 144 -4.19 25.06 11.05
C ASN A 144 -4.57 23.57 11.09
N ARG A 145 -5.02 22.97 9.98
CA ARG A 145 -5.37 21.54 9.96
C ARG A 145 -4.09 20.73 9.80
N PRO A 146 -3.76 19.85 10.77
CA PRO A 146 -2.62 18.97 10.61
C PRO A 146 -2.89 17.95 9.49
N SER A 147 -1.86 17.63 8.72
CA SER A 147 -1.88 16.50 7.81
C SER A 147 -1.86 15.21 8.62
N SER A 148 -2.72 14.24 8.29
CA SER A 148 -2.65 12.92 8.91
C SER A 148 -1.32 12.24 8.55
N PRO A 149 -0.73 11.45 9.47
CA PRO A 149 0.45 10.67 9.15
C PRO A 149 0.12 9.67 8.02
N HIS A 150 0.99 9.56 7.03
CA HIS A 150 0.78 8.69 5.86
C HIS A 150 1.92 7.67 5.73
N PHE A 151 3.13 8.11 5.34
CA PHE A 151 4.24 7.22 5.02
C PHE A 151 4.89 6.58 6.26
N THR A 152 4.79 7.26 7.40
CA THR A 152 5.41 6.86 8.66
C THR A 152 4.64 5.74 9.38
N ILE A 153 3.36 5.53 9.05
CA ILE A 153 2.49 4.58 9.74
C ILE A 153 1.96 3.47 8.82
N TYR A 154 2.15 3.59 7.50
CA TYR A 154 1.61 2.60 6.56
C TYR A 154 2.46 1.33 6.54
N GLN A 155 1.80 0.17 6.48
CA GLN A 155 2.51 -1.12 6.40
C GLN A 155 3.28 -1.21 5.06
N PRO A 156 4.57 -1.60 5.09
CA PRO A 156 5.33 -1.88 3.88
C PRO A 156 4.71 -3.00 3.05
N GLN A 157 4.43 -2.71 1.78
CA GLN A 157 3.83 -3.65 0.82
C GLN A 157 4.65 -3.68 -0.45
N LEU A 158 4.73 -4.85 -1.10
CA LEU A 158 5.48 -5.06 -2.33
C LEU A 158 5.07 -4.10 -3.46
N THR A 159 3.79 -3.72 -3.49
CA THR A 159 3.20 -2.84 -4.52
C THR A 159 3.83 -1.45 -4.52
N TRP A 160 3.75 -0.72 -3.41
CA TRP A 160 4.25 0.65 -3.34
C TRP A 160 5.77 0.70 -3.18
N LEU A 161 6.39 -0.28 -2.53
CA LEU A 161 7.86 -0.38 -2.45
C LEU A 161 8.47 -0.57 -3.83
N GLY A 162 7.92 -1.49 -4.64
CA GLY A 162 8.36 -1.69 -6.02
C GLY A 162 8.18 -0.44 -6.88
N SER A 163 7.10 0.32 -6.66
CA SER A 163 6.88 1.59 -7.34
C SER A 163 7.94 2.65 -6.98
N ILE A 164 8.32 2.78 -5.70
CA ILE A 164 9.40 3.68 -5.29
C ILE A 164 10.74 3.23 -5.85
N ALA A 165 11.06 1.94 -5.74
CA ALA A 165 12.28 1.38 -6.31
C ALA A 165 12.38 1.72 -7.79
N ASN A 166 11.28 1.63 -8.56
CA ASN A 166 11.29 1.94 -9.99
C ASN A 166 11.62 3.41 -10.28
N ARG A 167 11.11 4.32 -9.44
CA ARG A 167 11.42 5.75 -9.54
C ARG A 167 12.88 6.03 -9.20
N VAL A 168 13.39 5.43 -8.13
CA VAL A 168 14.78 5.62 -7.68
C VAL A 168 15.76 5.05 -8.70
N THR A 169 15.54 3.84 -9.20
CA THR A 169 16.40 3.24 -10.25
C THR A 169 16.33 4.03 -11.54
N GLY A 170 15.14 4.48 -11.96
CA GLY A 170 14.97 5.33 -13.14
C GLY A 170 15.72 6.65 -13.02
N ALA A 171 15.54 7.36 -11.91
CA ALA A 171 16.24 8.62 -11.64
C ALA A 171 17.77 8.41 -11.57
N GLY A 172 18.24 7.36 -10.90
CA GLY A 172 19.66 7.03 -10.81
C GLY A 172 20.29 6.75 -12.18
N LEU A 173 19.62 5.95 -13.02
CA LEU A 173 20.07 5.65 -14.37
C LEU A 173 20.06 6.91 -15.26
N SER A 174 19.05 7.77 -15.13
CA SER A 174 19.00 9.04 -15.85
C SER A 174 20.14 9.97 -15.43
N VAL A 175 20.38 10.13 -14.12
CA VAL A 175 21.49 10.94 -13.60
C VAL A 175 22.81 10.43 -14.16
N LEU A 176 23.05 9.12 -14.09
CA LEU A 176 24.27 8.50 -14.61
C LEU A 176 24.46 8.76 -16.11
N LEU A 177 23.40 8.58 -16.92
CA LEU A 177 23.47 8.83 -18.35
C LEU A 177 23.78 10.29 -18.66
N TYR A 178 23.03 11.22 -18.06
CA TYR A 178 23.19 12.64 -18.33
C TYR A 178 24.53 13.16 -17.79
N SER A 179 24.95 12.75 -16.60
CA SER A 179 26.24 13.16 -16.05
C SER A 179 27.40 12.67 -16.91
N PHE A 180 27.37 11.42 -17.36
CA PHE A 180 28.40 10.89 -18.26
C PHE A 180 28.40 11.62 -19.60
N SER A 181 27.22 11.88 -20.19
CA SER A 181 27.10 12.59 -21.46
C SER A 181 27.65 14.02 -21.37
N ILE A 182 27.35 14.73 -20.28
CA ILE A 182 27.86 16.09 -20.03
C ILE A 182 29.37 16.05 -19.76
N ALA A 183 29.85 15.08 -18.98
CA ALA A 183 31.28 14.92 -18.69
C ALA A 183 32.10 14.64 -19.95
N TYR A 184 31.58 13.80 -20.86
CA TYR A 184 32.16 13.54 -22.18
C TYR A 184 32.29 14.82 -23.01
N LEU A 185 31.26 15.68 -23.01
CA LEU A 185 31.27 16.93 -23.78
C LEU A 185 32.21 17.99 -23.18
N ILE A 186 32.30 18.09 -21.85
CA ILE A 186 33.11 19.10 -21.17
C ILE A 186 34.60 18.72 -21.13
N ALA A 187 34.90 17.42 -20.97
CA ALA A 187 36.25 16.92 -20.83
C ALA A 187 36.49 15.68 -21.72
N PRO A 188 36.50 15.87 -23.06
CA PRO A 188 36.62 14.75 -24.00
C PRO A 188 37.93 13.98 -23.85
N GLY A 189 39.03 14.61 -23.41
CA GLY A 189 40.29 13.91 -23.16
C GLY A 189 40.32 13.03 -21.89
N THR A 190 39.38 13.23 -20.97
CA THR A 190 39.31 12.47 -19.70
C THR A 190 38.18 11.44 -19.72
N PHE A 191 37.07 11.74 -20.39
CA PHE A 191 35.92 10.84 -20.46
C PHE A 191 35.79 10.13 -21.81
N ASP A 192 36.81 10.18 -22.67
CA ASP A 192 36.83 9.34 -23.87
C ASP A 192 36.77 7.85 -23.51
N SER A 193 36.10 7.10 -24.38
CA SER A 193 35.97 5.65 -24.35
C SER A 193 37.29 4.93 -24.03
N ALA A 194 38.38 5.28 -24.70
CA ALA A 194 39.69 4.66 -24.49
C ALA A 194 40.21 4.85 -23.06
N HIS A 195 40.11 6.07 -22.52
CA HIS A 195 40.61 6.37 -21.18
C HIS A 195 39.75 5.72 -20.09
N VAL A 196 38.42 5.71 -20.27
CA VAL A 196 37.49 5.05 -19.34
C VAL A 196 37.75 3.55 -19.29
N VAL A 197 37.96 2.91 -20.44
CA VAL A 197 38.29 1.48 -20.52
C VAL A 197 39.63 1.18 -19.86
N GLU A 198 40.66 2.00 -20.10
CA GLU A 198 41.97 1.84 -19.46
C GLU A 198 41.88 1.93 -17.92
N VAL A 199 41.18 2.95 -17.42
CA VAL A 199 40.96 3.13 -15.98
C VAL A 199 40.23 1.92 -15.39
N ILE A 200 39.16 1.44 -16.05
CA ILE A 200 38.41 0.27 -15.58
C ILE A 200 39.25 -1.01 -15.66
N ALA A 201 40.06 -1.19 -16.71
CA ALA A 201 40.92 -2.34 -16.90
C ALA A 201 41.96 -2.47 -15.77
N GLY A 202 42.47 -1.34 -15.27
CA GLY A 202 43.41 -1.27 -14.15
C GLY A 202 42.80 -1.56 -12.77
N LEU A 203 41.47 -1.66 -12.64
CA LEU A 203 40.83 -1.96 -11.36
C LEU A 203 40.96 -3.44 -10.98
N PRO A 204 40.95 -3.78 -9.68
CA PRO A 204 40.87 -5.17 -9.24
C PRO A 204 39.59 -5.86 -9.74
N GLU A 205 39.66 -7.16 -10.04
CA GLU A 205 38.51 -7.94 -10.53
C GLU A 205 37.29 -7.88 -9.60
N SER A 206 37.50 -7.85 -8.28
CA SER A 206 36.41 -7.69 -7.31
C SER A 206 35.66 -6.36 -7.48
N VAL A 207 36.37 -5.28 -7.78
CA VAL A 207 35.80 -3.95 -8.03
C VAL A 207 35.06 -3.93 -9.36
N LYS A 208 35.59 -4.59 -10.41
CA LYS A 208 34.91 -4.73 -11.70
C LYS A 208 33.58 -5.46 -11.55
N HIS A 209 33.55 -6.60 -10.85
CA HIS A 209 32.31 -7.34 -10.61
C HIS A 209 31.32 -6.56 -9.73
N ALA A 210 31.80 -5.87 -8.69
CA ALA A 210 30.95 -5.00 -7.87
C ALA A 210 30.35 -3.85 -8.69
N GLY A 211 31.15 -3.21 -9.54
CA GLY A 211 30.70 -2.17 -10.46
C GLY A 211 29.66 -2.69 -11.45
N LYS A 212 29.91 -3.84 -12.08
CA LYS A 212 28.94 -4.53 -12.95
C LYS A 212 27.64 -4.81 -12.21
N ALA A 213 27.68 -5.32 -10.97
CA ALA A 213 26.47 -5.60 -10.19
C ALA A 213 25.68 -4.33 -9.83
N ILE A 214 26.37 -3.27 -9.39
CA ILE A 214 25.75 -1.98 -9.02
C ILE A 214 25.06 -1.33 -10.22
N LEU A 215 25.56 -1.53 -11.45
CA LEU A 215 24.93 -1.02 -12.66
C LEU A 215 23.86 -1.97 -13.20
N ALA A 216 24.10 -3.28 -13.17
CA ALA A 216 23.21 -4.30 -13.70
C ALA A 216 21.90 -4.41 -12.91
N ALA A 217 21.96 -4.37 -11.57
CA ALA A 217 20.78 -4.52 -10.71
C ALA A 217 19.70 -3.44 -10.94
N PRO A 218 20.00 -2.13 -10.85
CA PRO A 218 19.01 -1.09 -11.09
C PRO A 218 18.55 -1.07 -12.55
N PHE A 219 19.42 -1.38 -13.52
CA PHE A 219 19.05 -1.48 -14.93
C PHE A 219 18.04 -2.60 -15.16
N ALA A 220 18.36 -3.84 -14.74
CA ALA A 220 17.47 -4.99 -14.88
C ALA A 220 16.13 -4.75 -14.17
N PHE A 221 16.17 -4.24 -12.94
CA PHE A 221 14.95 -3.94 -12.19
C PHE A 221 14.08 -2.90 -12.89
N HIS A 222 14.66 -1.77 -13.32
CA HIS A 222 13.91 -0.68 -13.94
C HIS A 222 13.29 -1.12 -15.28
N SER A 223 14.04 -1.87 -16.09
CA SER A 223 13.55 -2.38 -17.37
C SER A 223 12.42 -3.40 -17.19
N LEU A 224 12.61 -4.40 -16.32
CA LEU A 224 11.63 -5.47 -16.10
C LEU A 224 10.39 -4.95 -15.37
N ASN A 225 10.56 -4.11 -14.35
CA ASN A 225 9.44 -3.49 -13.67
C ASN A 225 8.74 -2.46 -14.59
N GLY A 226 9.47 -1.81 -15.49
CA GLY A 226 8.90 -0.99 -16.57
C GLY A 226 7.98 -1.79 -17.50
N LEU A 227 8.37 -3.00 -17.90
CA LEU A 227 7.50 -3.90 -18.68
C LEU A 227 6.25 -4.30 -17.89
N ARG A 228 6.37 -4.53 -16.57
CA ARG A 228 5.21 -4.76 -15.70
C ARG A 228 4.27 -3.55 -15.65
N HIS A 229 4.82 -2.33 -15.59
CA HIS A 229 4.03 -1.09 -15.67
C HIS A 229 3.31 -0.95 -17.01
N LEU A 230 3.97 -1.22 -18.14
CA LEU A 230 3.31 -1.27 -19.46
C LEU A 230 2.19 -2.34 -19.49
N GLY A 231 2.40 -3.47 -18.82
CA GLY A 231 1.35 -4.47 -18.61
C GLY A 231 0.14 -3.90 -17.87
N TRP A 232 0.35 -3.07 -16.84
CA TRP A 232 -0.74 -2.38 -16.14
C TRP A 232 -1.45 -1.34 -17.01
N ASP A 233 -0.73 -0.62 -17.86
CA ASP A 233 -1.31 0.32 -18.83
C ASP A 233 -2.21 -0.40 -19.85
N LEU A 234 -1.89 -1.67 -20.15
CA LEU A 234 -2.72 -2.58 -20.94
C LEU A 234 -3.80 -3.33 -20.12
N VAL A 235 -4.04 -2.91 -18.87
CA VAL A 235 -5.04 -3.50 -17.95
C VAL A 235 -4.76 -4.99 -17.63
N LYS A 236 -3.51 -5.43 -17.74
CA LYS A 236 -3.06 -6.76 -17.31
C LYS A 236 -2.60 -6.70 -15.85
N PHE A 237 -2.71 -7.81 -15.10
CA PHE A 237 -2.21 -7.93 -13.71
C PHE A 237 -2.78 -6.93 -12.69
N ILE A 238 -3.98 -6.39 -12.93
CA ILE A 238 -4.64 -5.38 -12.07
C ILE A 238 -5.30 -5.94 -10.80
N THR A 239 -5.45 -7.27 -10.70
CA THR A 239 -5.93 -7.91 -9.46
C THR A 239 -4.84 -7.91 -8.40
N VAL A 240 -5.20 -7.97 -7.11
CA VAL A 240 -4.21 -8.05 -6.02
C VAL A 240 -3.27 -9.23 -6.23
N LYS A 241 -3.82 -10.42 -6.54
CA LYS A 241 -3.01 -11.61 -6.84
C LYS A 241 -2.07 -11.36 -8.03
N GLY A 242 -2.58 -10.79 -9.12
CA GLY A 242 -1.77 -10.47 -10.32
C GLY A 242 -0.64 -9.48 -10.03
N ALA A 243 -0.92 -8.45 -9.23
CA ALA A 243 0.06 -7.45 -8.83
C ALA A 243 1.20 -8.05 -8.00
N TYR A 244 0.92 -8.98 -7.09
CA TYR A 244 1.94 -9.68 -6.30
C TYR A 244 2.72 -10.70 -7.13
N VAL A 245 2.05 -11.52 -7.94
CA VAL A 245 2.71 -12.50 -8.82
C VAL A 245 3.67 -11.82 -9.79
N SER A 246 3.20 -10.80 -10.52
CA SER A 246 4.06 -10.02 -11.40
C SER A 246 5.20 -9.33 -10.65
N GLY A 247 4.97 -8.87 -9.42
CA GLY A 247 6.02 -8.30 -8.56
C GLY A 247 7.12 -9.30 -8.22
N TYR A 248 6.78 -10.52 -7.81
CA TYR A 248 7.76 -11.57 -7.53
C TYR A 248 8.49 -12.05 -8.79
N ILE A 249 7.80 -12.14 -9.93
CA ILE A 249 8.42 -12.44 -11.23
C ILE A 249 9.48 -11.40 -11.56
N VAL A 250 9.16 -10.11 -11.42
CA VAL A 250 10.13 -9.02 -11.66
C VAL A 250 11.33 -9.14 -10.72
N LEU A 251 11.13 -9.41 -9.43
CA LEU A 251 12.24 -9.58 -8.48
C LEU A 251 13.14 -10.77 -8.85
N GLY A 252 12.54 -11.92 -9.17
CA GLY A 252 13.28 -13.12 -9.59
C GLY A 252 14.04 -12.90 -10.90
N ALA A 253 13.37 -12.36 -11.92
CA ALA A 253 13.98 -12.04 -13.20
C ALA A 253 15.11 -11.01 -13.05
N THR A 254 14.93 -9.98 -12.19
CA THR A 254 15.99 -9.01 -11.88
C THR A 254 17.21 -9.69 -11.29
N ALA A 255 17.04 -10.59 -10.31
CA ALA A 255 18.15 -11.28 -9.67
C ALA A 255 18.91 -12.15 -10.69
N VAL A 256 18.19 -12.93 -11.50
CA VAL A 256 18.79 -13.77 -12.56
C VAL A 256 19.53 -12.92 -13.60
N SER A 257 18.89 -11.86 -14.12
CA SER A 257 19.50 -10.96 -15.10
C SER A 257 20.73 -10.25 -14.53
N THR A 258 20.70 -9.85 -13.26
CA THR A 258 21.85 -9.20 -12.60
C THR A 258 23.04 -10.14 -12.52
N VAL A 259 22.81 -11.39 -12.09
CA VAL A 259 23.87 -12.41 -12.01
C VAL A 259 24.42 -12.71 -13.41
N ALA A 260 23.53 -12.90 -14.40
CA ALA A 260 23.92 -13.14 -15.78
C ALA A 260 24.80 -12.00 -16.31
N LEU A 261 24.36 -10.74 -16.18
CA LEU A 261 25.11 -9.57 -16.64
C LEU A 261 26.44 -9.38 -15.90
N THR A 262 26.50 -9.73 -14.62
CA THR A 262 27.72 -9.57 -13.80
C THR A 262 28.79 -10.61 -14.12
N LEU A 263 28.35 -11.84 -14.43
CA LEU A 263 29.23 -12.99 -14.70
C LEU A 263 29.51 -13.20 -16.19
N TRP A 264 28.77 -12.52 -17.06
CA TRP A 264 29.04 -12.52 -18.50
C TRP A 264 30.45 -11.96 -18.74
N LYS A 265 31.26 -12.77 -19.42
CA LYS A 265 32.62 -12.46 -19.82
C LYS A 265 32.62 -11.99 -21.26
#